data_AF-A0A7X7NCS0-F1
#
_entry.id   AF-A0A7X7NCS0-F1
#
_cell.length_a   1.000
_cell.length_b   1.000
_cell.length_c   1.000
_cell.angle_alpha   90.00
_cell.angle_beta   90.00
_cell.angle_gamma   90.00
#
_symmetry.space_group_name_H-M   'P 1'
#
loop_
_entity.id
_entity.type
_entity.pdbx_description
1 polymer ?
#
loop_
_entity_poly.entity_id
_entity_poly.type
_entity_poly.pdbx_seq_one_letter_code
_entity_poly.pdbx_strand_id
1 'polypeptide(L)'
;MKTDSPEVGIKKKTVVTTVPHIGSIEILNGCGIEGAANKVADFLRSRNFDVKNIGNAQAWNYPYTMVVSRTLDTTVAFQVANALKTDKKTIIRNNENLYDVTVFIGPDFAERIK
;
A
#
# COMPACT_ATOMS: atom_id res chain seq x y z
N MET A 1 44.60 -45.10 12.09
CA MET A 1 44.20 -44.23 13.22
C MET A 1 44.75 -42.84 12.91
N LYS A 2 44.00 -41.76 12.68
CA LYS A 2 42.60 -41.41 12.96
C LYS A 2 42.06 -40.65 11.73
N THR A 3 40.79 -40.85 11.38
CA THR A 3 40.06 -40.03 10.41
C THR A 3 39.30 -38.98 11.19
N ASP A 4 39.71 -37.72 11.12
CA ASP A 4 38.86 -36.60 11.55
C ASP A 4 38.07 -36.15 10.32
N SER A 5 36.81 -36.57 10.27
CA SER A 5 35.81 -35.97 9.38
C SER A 5 35.38 -34.62 9.97
N PRO A 6 35.32 -33.53 9.18
CA PRO A 6 34.85 -32.26 9.71
C PRO A 6 33.34 -32.32 9.96
N GLU A 7 32.94 -32.04 11.20
CA GLU A 7 31.55 -31.82 11.60
C GLU A 7 31.00 -30.58 10.88
N VAL A 8 30.05 -30.79 9.96
CA VAL A 8 29.29 -29.70 9.35
C VAL A 8 28.24 -29.21 10.35
N GLY A 9 28.54 -28.08 10.99
CA GLY A 9 27.62 -27.37 11.87
C GLY A 9 26.38 -26.90 11.13
N ILE A 10 25.23 -27.46 11.45
CA ILE A 10 23.91 -27.01 10.97
C ILE A 10 23.64 -25.63 11.58
N LYS A 11 23.74 -24.56 10.78
CA LYS A 11 23.27 -23.23 11.19
C LYS A 11 21.74 -23.28 11.33
N LYS A 12 21.25 -23.22 12.56
CA LYS A 12 19.81 -23.05 12.84
C LYS A 12 19.33 -21.74 12.22
N LYS A 13 18.46 -21.84 11.21
CA LYS A 13 17.76 -20.70 10.63
C LYS A 13 16.75 -20.19 11.67
N THR A 14 17.05 -19.07 12.31
CA THR A 14 16.12 -18.40 13.23
C THR A 14 14.88 -17.99 12.43
N VAL A 15 13.77 -18.68 12.68
CA VAL A 15 12.47 -18.31 12.11
C VAL A 15 11.98 -17.11 12.92
N VAL A 16 12.14 -15.90 12.37
CA VAL A 16 11.55 -14.70 12.95
C VAL A 16 10.05 -14.78 12.70
N THR A 17 9.27 -15.04 13.74
CA THR A 17 7.79 -14.99 13.69
C THR A 17 7.38 -13.52 13.71
N THR A 18 7.24 -12.89 12.54
CA THR A 18 6.70 -11.53 12.44
C THR A 18 5.18 -11.56 12.46
N VAL A 19 4.56 -10.61 13.17
CA VAL A 19 3.12 -10.35 13.02
C VAL A 19 2.91 -9.80 11.59
N PRO A 20 1.92 -10.29 10.83
CA PRO A 20 1.63 -9.76 9.50
C PRO A 20 1.33 -8.26 9.56
N HIS A 21 2.09 -7.46 8.81
CA HIS A 21 1.83 -6.04 8.65
C HIS A 21 0.76 -5.85 7.56
N ILE A 22 -0.43 -5.40 7.96
CA ILE A 22 -1.59 -5.22 7.06
C ILE A 22 -1.43 -3.96 6.18
N GLY A 23 -0.77 -2.93 6.72
CA GLY A 23 -0.57 -1.65 6.03
C GLY A 23 -1.77 -0.71 6.14
N SER A 24 -1.54 0.45 6.75
CA SER A 24 -2.51 1.51 6.93
C SER A 24 -2.62 2.38 5.67
N ILE A 25 -3.86 2.66 5.25
CA ILE A 25 -4.14 3.39 4.01
C ILE A 25 -4.96 4.64 4.28
N GLU A 26 -4.55 5.73 3.65
CA GLU A 26 -5.33 6.95 3.50
C GLU A 26 -5.78 7.14 2.05
N ILE A 27 -6.99 7.67 1.88
CA ILE A 27 -7.58 7.97 0.57
C ILE A 27 -7.91 9.46 0.49
N LEU A 28 -7.36 10.14 -0.51
CA LEU A 28 -7.51 11.57 -0.71
C LEU A 28 -8.19 11.87 -2.04
N ASN A 29 -9.31 12.58 -2.00
CA ASN A 29 -10.01 13.05 -3.19
C ASN A 29 -9.20 14.12 -3.91
N GLY A 30 -8.67 13.79 -5.08
CA GLY A 30 -7.86 14.67 -5.91
C GLY A 30 -8.54 15.08 -7.22
N CYS A 31 -9.82 14.78 -7.42
CA CYS A 31 -10.53 15.04 -8.68
C CYS A 31 -11.78 15.93 -8.53
N GLY A 32 -12.14 16.31 -7.31
CA GLY A 32 -13.27 17.22 -7.04
C GLY A 32 -14.67 16.58 -7.19
N ILE A 33 -14.76 15.30 -7.53
CA ILE A 33 -16.04 14.58 -7.63
C ILE A 33 -16.50 14.19 -6.21
N GLU A 34 -17.69 14.62 -5.83
CA GLU A 34 -18.26 14.32 -4.52
C GLU A 34 -18.38 12.81 -4.28
N GLY A 35 -17.94 12.36 -3.10
CA GLY A 35 -18.01 10.96 -2.69
C GLY A 35 -17.03 10.01 -3.39
N ALA A 36 -16.17 10.50 -4.29
CA ALA A 36 -15.21 9.65 -5.00
C ALA A 36 -14.28 8.87 -4.05
N ALA A 37 -13.71 9.56 -3.05
CA ALA A 37 -12.86 8.93 -2.04
C ALA A 37 -13.60 7.89 -1.19
N ASN A 38 -14.88 8.13 -0.84
CA ASN A 38 -15.71 7.16 -0.11
C ASN A 38 -15.94 5.89 -0.94
N LYS A 39 -16.28 6.02 -2.22
CA LYS A 39 -16.49 4.87 -3.12
C LYS A 39 -15.25 4.00 -3.25
N VAL A 40 -14.07 4.62 -3.34
CA VAL A 40 -12.80 3.88 -3.37
C VAL A 40 -12.48 3.25 -2.00
N ALA A 41 -12.78 3.93 -0.90
CA ALA A 41 -12.62 3.38 0.44
C ALA A 41 -13.45 2.11 0.64
N ASP A 42 -14.72 2.14 0.26
CA ASP A 42 -15.63 1.00 0.39
C ASP A 42 -15.15 -0.19 -0.46
N PHE A 43 -14.70 0.09 -1.69
CA PHE A 43 -14.13 -0.93 -2.59
C PHE A 43 -12.86 -1.59 -2.02
N LEU A 44 -11.97 -0.82 -1.40
CA LEU A 44 -10.75 -1.36 -0.78
C LEU A 44 -11.08 -2.10 0.52
N ARG A 45 -11.97 -1.57 1.36
CA ARG A 45 -12.42 -2.25 2.59
C ARG A 45 -13.09 -3.59 2.28
N SER A 46 -13.89 -3.67 1.21
CA SER A 46 -14.50 -4.93 0.78
C SER A 46 -13.47 -5.99 0.34
N ARG A 47 -12.21 -5.60 0.18
CA ARG A 47 -11.06 -6.46 -0.15
C ARG A 47 -10.09 -6.63 1.03
N ASN A 48 -10.54 -6.32 2.25
CA ASN A 48 -9.81 -6.46 3.51
C ASN A 48 -8.58 -5.54 3.64
N PHE A 49 -8.55 -4.42 2.92
CA PHE A 49 -7.54 -3.39 3.13
C PHE A 49 -7.87 -2.49 4.34
N ASP A 50 -6.85 -2.09 5.10
CA ASP A 50 -6.99 -1.28 6.31
C ASP A 50 -7.02 0.23 5.99
N VAL A 51 -8.17 0.70 5.49
CA VAL A 51 -8.41 2.12 5.21
C VAL A 51 -8.72 2.88 6.51
N LYS A 52 -7.73 3.65 6.98
CA LYS A 52 -7.77 4.44 8.21
C LYS A 52 -8.32 5.84 8.03
N ASN A 53 -8.07 6.47 6.88
CA ASN A 53 -8.49 7.85 6.63
C ASN A 53 -9.08 8.07 5.23
N ILE A 54 -10.03 8.99 5.17
CA ILE A 54 -10.68 9.46 3.94
C ILE A 54 -10.76 10.98 4.02
N GLY A 55 -10.28 11.68 3.01
CA GLY A 55 -10.28 13.14 2.98
C GLY A 55 -10.17 13.72 1.58
N ASN A 56 -9.86 15.00 1.51
CA ASN A 56 -9.55 15.71 0.27
C ASN A 56 -8.04 15.90 0.15
N ALA A 57 -7.51 15.79 -1.07
CA ALA A 57 -6.13 16.18 -1.35
C ALA A 57 -6.00 17.71 -1.30
N GLN A 58 -4.78 18.19 -1.07
CA GLN A 58 -4.45 19.62 -1.09
C GLN A 58 -4.64 20.25 -2.48
N ALA A 59 -4.55 19.44 -3.54
CA ALA A 59 -4.78 19.83 -4.93
C ALA A 59 -5.83 18.91 -5.56
N TRP A 60 -6.63 19.43 -6.51
CA TRP A 60 -7.74 18.70 -7.15
C TRP A 60 -7.51 18.43 -8.64
N ASN A 61 -6.27 18.50 -9.09
CA ASN A 61 -5.89 18.36 -10.49
C ASN A 61 -5.12 17.05 -10.77
N TYR A 62 -5.36 15.99 -9.99
CA TYR A 62 -4.72 14.70 -10.22
C TYR A 62 -5.32 14.07 -11.49
N PRO A 63 -4.54 13.88 -12.58
CA PRO A 63 -5.08 13.44 -13.87
C PRO A 63 -5.51 11.96 -13.87
N TYR A 64 -5.09 11.19 -12.87
CA TYR A 64 -5.38 9.77 -12.72
C TYR A 64 -5.27 9.34 -11.26
N THR A 65 -5.90 8.22 -10.92
CA THR A 65 -5.84 7.58 -9.61
C THR A 65 -4.45 6.99 -9.40
N MET A 66 -3.75 7.44 -8.36
CA MET A 66 -2.36 7.11 -8.09
C MET A 66 -2.16 6.57 -6.68
N VAL A 67 -1.30 5.56 -6.56
CA VAL A 67 -0.92 4.96 -5.27
C VAL A 67 0.48 5.40 -4.89
N VAL A 68 0.64 5.98 -3.70
CA VAL A 68 1.92 6.47 -3.20
C VAL A 68 2.32 5.65 -1.98
N SER A 69 3.44 4.94 -2.07
CA SER A 69 4.10 4.31 -0.92
C SER A 69 4.80 5.38 -0.10
N ARG A 70 4.55 5.41 1.21
CA ARG A 70 5.25 6.28 2.18
C ARG A 70 6.41 5.57 2.88
N THR A 71 6.42 4.25 2.83
CA THR A 71 7.43 3.34 3.39
C THR A 71 8.36 2.77 2.31
N LEU A 72 9.49 2.20 2.74
CA LEU A 72 10.40 1.43 1.86
C LEU A 72 9.83 0.05 1.51
N ASP A 73 9.09 -0.57 2.44
CA ASP A 73 8.32 -1.77 2.13
C ASP A 73 7.10 -1.36 1.30
N THR A 74 7.16 -1.66 0.00
CA THR A 74 6.14 -1.29 -0.98
C THR A 74 5.08 -2.37 -1.16
N THR A 75 5.10 -3.43 -0.35
CA THR A 75 4.19 -4.59 -0.49
C THR A 75 2.73 -4.17 -0.47
N VAL A 76 2.34 -3.33 0.51
CA VAL A 76 0.97 -2.84 0.65
C VAL A 76 0.58 -1.94 -0.53
N ALA A 77 1.46 -1.00 -0.91
CA ALA A 77 1.22 -0.13 -2.06
C ALA A 77 1.02 -0.93 -3.37
N PHE A 78 1.77 -2.01 -3.55
CA PHE A 78 1.64 -2.88 -4.72
C PHE A 78 0.32 -3.65 -4.72
N GLN A 79 -0.10 -4.19 -3.57
CA GLN A 79 -1.39 -4.84 -3.42
C GLN A 79 -2.55 -3.88 -3.70
N VAL A 80 -2.49 -2.65 -3.18
CA VAL A 80 -3.49 -1.60 -3.43
C VAL A 80 -3.52 -1.24 -4.92
N ALA A 81 -2.36 -1.02 -5.55
CA ALA A 81 -2.29 -0.71 -6.98
C ALA A 81 -2.88 -1.82 -7.86
N ASN A 82 -2.64 -3.09 -7.51
CA ASN A 82 -3.21 -4.24 -8.20
C ASN A 82 -4.73 -4.31 -8.03
N ALA A 83 -5.23 -4.08 -6.80
CA ALA A 83 -6.66 -4.07 -6.53
C ALA A 83 -7.39 -2.97 -7.33
N LEU A 84 -6.76 -1.80 -7.46
CA LEU A 84 -7.25 -0.67 -8.25
C LEU A 84 -6.90 -0.77 -9.74
N LYS A 85 -6.21 -1.84 -10.17
CA LYS A 85 -5.79 -2.04 -11.57
C LYS A 85 -5.05 -0.81 -12.15
N THR A 86 -4.21 -0.15 -11.37
CA THR A 86 -3.45 1.05 -11.79
C THR A 86 -1.96 0.78 -11.86
N ASP A 87 -1.32 1.25 -12.94
CA ASP A 87 0.13 1.28 -13.10
C ASP A 87 0.76 2.53 -12.44
N LYS A 88 -0.07 3.51 -12.08
CA LYS A 88 0.32 4.79 -11.50
C LYS A 88 0.64 4.60 -10.01
N LYS A 89 1.86 4.14 -9.76
CA LYS A 89 2.41 4.01 -8.41
C LYS A 89 3.77 4.66 -8.30
N THR A 90 4.07 5.24 -7.15
CA THR A 90 5.36 5.86 -6.87
C THR A 90 5.71 5.76 -5.38
N ILE A 91 6.95 6.06 -5.03
CA ILE A 91 7.43 6.11 -3.65
C ILE A 91 7.75 7.57 -3.32
N ILE A 92 7.01 8.16 -2.39
CA ILE A 92 7.26 9.54 -1.92
C ILE A 92 7.28 9.50 -0.40
N ARG A 93 8.50 9.57 0.15
CA ARG A 93 8.74 9.57 1.58
C ARG A 93 8.53 10.97 2.15
N ASN A 94 7.77 11.05 3.22
CA ASN A 94 7.74 12.19 4.13
C ASN A 94 7.61 11.62 5.55
N ASN A 95 8.52 12.00 6.43
CA ASN A 95 8.61 11.49 7.81
C ASN A 95 7.40 11.89 8.66
N GLU A 96 6.57 12.83 8.19
CA GLU A 96 5.36 13.29 8.87
C GLU A 96 4.11 12.48 8.50
N ASN A 97 4.17 11.60 7.49
CA ASN A 97 3.00 10.81 7.10
C ASN A 97 2.71 9.71 8.12
N LEU A 98 1.45 9.66 8.56
CA LEU A 98 0.95 8.68 9.53
C LEU A 98 0.57 7.32 8.92
N TYR A 99 0.54 7.23 7.59
CA TYR A 99 0.02 6.06 6.85
C TYR A 99 1.09 5.45 5.95
N ASP A 100 1.02 4.14 5.75
CA ASP A 100 1.96 3.40 4.89
C ASP A 100 1.73 3.72 3.41
N VAL A 101 0.47 3.95 3.03
CA VAL A 101 0.04 4.23 1.66
C VAL A 101 -0.94 5.39 1.61
N THR A 102 -0.75 6.30 0.65
CA THR A 102 -1.74 7.31 0.26
C THR A 102 -2.27 6.99 -1.13
N VAL A 103 -3.60 6.91 -1.30
CA VAL A 103 -4.25 6.82 -2.60
C VAL A 103 -4.83 8.18 -2.97
N PHE A 104 -4.30 8.80 -4.02
CA PHE A 104 -4.87 10.01 -4.60
C PHE A 104 -5.90 9.63 -5.67
N ILE A 105 -7.13 10.09 -5.53
CA ILE A 105 -8.23 9.75 -6.42
C ILE A 105 -8.26 10.71 -7.61
N GLY A 106 -8.17 10.15 -8.82
CA GLY A 106 -8.33 10.86 -10.08
C GLY A 106 -9.75 10.71 -10.66
N PRO A 107 -10.04 11.37 -11.79
CA PRO A 107 -11.34 11.28 -12.45
C PRO A 107 -11.65 9.86 -12.99
N ASP A 108 -10.63 9.03 -13.18
CA ASP A 108 -10.72 7.65 -13.66
C ASP A 108 -11.11 6.62 -12.58
N PHE A 109 -11.38 7.05 -11.33
CA PHE A 109 -11.60 6.14 -10.20
C PHE A 109 -12.71 5.11 -10.43
N ALA A 110 -13.77 5.49 -11.15
CA ALA A 110 -14.90 4.62 -11.45
C ALA A 110 -14.50 3.43 -12.33
N GLU A 111 -13.43 3.56 -13.13
CA GLU A 111 -12.87 2.46 -13.92
C GLU A 111 -12.02 1.52 -13.07
N ARG A 112 -11.47 2.02 -11.96
CA ARG A 112 -10.59 1.27 -11.04
C ARG A 112 -11.36 0.39 -10.05
N ILE A 113 -12.61 0.73 -9.76
CA ILE A 113 -13.43 0.05 -8.74
C ILE A 113 -14.49 -0.90 -9.29
N LYS A 114 -14.29 -1.40 -10.52
CA LYS A 114 -15.13 -2.42 -11.16
C LYS A 114 -14.73 -3.84 -10.77
#